data_AF-A0A948J7Z8-F1
#
_entry.id   AF-A0A948J7Z8-F1
#
_cell.length_a   1.000
_cell.length_b   1.000
_cell.length_c   1.000
_cell.angle_alpha   90.00
_cell.angle_beta   90.00
_cell.angle_gamma   90.00
#
_symmetry.space_group_name_H-M   'P 1'
#
loop_
_entity.id
_entity.type
_entity.pdbx_description
1 polymer ?
#
loop_
_entity_poly.entity_id
_entity_poly.type
_entity_poly.pdbx_seq_one_letter_code
_entity_poly.pdbx_strand_id
1 'polypeptide(L)'
;MFSLETLAQTKTPLSRINLSAGLQEFPTDLYRFADSVEILDLSGNELSDLPADLHRFTKLKRLFLTNNNFRHIPAVLSQCSELVMVSFKGNQLTDFAEASLPEQLEWLILTDNQLTELPSDFGRYTRLKKVAMAGNQLSSLPDSMQQCRELGLLRLSLNKFESFPDWLFRLPKLAWLALGANPACPVPEAEAKNTHWLKDYQLLQKLGEGASGVIYQARFVQDPELVALKQFKGWITSDGCPKDEMNNYLNAGDHANLIAVKAKLKDSDLPGLVMELVPVSFTVLGQPPSFDSVTRDTFTQGQGLKLAELKLLAQQVVDVMAHLHQQQIVHGDLYAHNMLVNAQQQLYLGDFGAATALNALPKQQQQNFCALEVRAFGYWLLDMQTLLSAEEAAEFEHHYAAVLSLCLQQKVEGRPGFRQLQELLNAL
;
A
#
# COMPACT_ATOMS: atom_id res chain seq x y z
N MET A 1 -13.53 -21.08 -1.21
CA MET A 1 -14.66 -20.43 -1.90
C MET A 1 -15.85 -21.36 -1.74
N PHE A 2 -16.93 -20.87 -1.15
CA PHE A 2 -18.18 -21.61 -1.00
C PHE A 2 -19.05 -21.41 -2.25
N SER A 3 -19.82 -22.43 -2.61
CA SER A 3 -21.02 -22.28 -3.44
C SER A 3 -22.26 -22.20 -2.56
N LEU A 4 -23.38 -21.72 -3.12
CA LEU A 4 -24.68 -21.73 -2.42
C LEU A 4 -25.07 -23.15 -1.97
N GLU A 5 -24.82 -24.17 -2.80
CA GLU A 5 -25.10 -25.57 -2.46
C GLU A 5 -24.27 -26.05 -1.26
N THR A 6 -22.97 -25.74 -1.22
CA THR A 6 -22.10 -26.13 -0.10
C THR A 6 -22.50 -25.44 1.20
N LEU A 7 -22.93 -24.17 1.14
CA LEU A 7 -23.44 -23.44 2.30
C LEU A 7 -24.75 -24.04 2.81
N ALA A 8 -25.67 -24.39 1.90
CA ALA A 8 -26.94 -25.01 2.27
C ALA A 8 -26.75 -26.31 3.07
N GLN A 9 -25.78 -27.13 2.67
CA GLN A 9 -25.44 -28.40 3.32
C GLN A 9 -24.61 -28.24 4.60
N THR A 10 -23.95 -27.10 4.79
CA THR A 10 -23.11 -26.86 5.98
C THR A 10 -23.99 -26.64 7.20
N LYS A 11 -23.77 -27.44 8.25
CA LYS A 11 -24.49 -27.37 9.53
C LYS A 11 -23.65 -26.84 10.69
N THR A 12 -22.34 -26.84 10.54
CA THR A 12 -21.40 -26.35 11.56
C THR A 12 -21.25 -24.83 11.46
N PRO A 13 -21.00 -24.12 12.58
CA PRO A 13 -20.66 -22.71 12.55
C PRO A 13 -19.44 -22.44 11.67
N LEU A 14 -19.47 -21.30 10.96
CA LEU A 14 -18.36 -20.83 10.12
C LEU A 14 -17.90 -19.47 10.61
N SER A 15 -16.60 -19.30 10.82
CA SER A 15 -15.99 -18.00 11.13
C SER A 15 -15.66 -17.18 9.89
N ARG A 16 -15.50 -17.84 8.73
CA ARG A 16 -15.22 -17.19 7.45
C ARG A 16 -16.06 -17.77 6.34
N ILE A 17 -16.70 -16.90 5.57
CA ILE A 17 -17.43 -17.24 4.34
C ILE A 17 -16.86 -16.40 3.20
N ASN A 18 -16.55 -17.04 2.09
CA ASN A 18 -16.23 -16.40 0.82
C ASN A 18 -17.17 -16.98 -0.23
N LEU A 19 -17.99 -16.14 -0.85
CA LEU A 19 -19.06 -16.53 -1.77
C LEU A 19 -19.06 -15.59 -2.98
N SER A 20 -18.77 -16.14 -4.16
CA SER A 20 -18.76 -15.44 -5.45
C SER A 20 -19.56 -16.30 -6.42
N ALA A 21 -20.84 -15.98 -6.59
CA ALA A 21 -21.80 -16.79 -7.33
C ALA A 21 -22.70 -15.95 -8.26
N GLY A 22 -22.26 -14.74 -8.63
CA GLY A 22 -23.08 -13.81 -9.43
C GLY A 22 -24.31 -13.32 -8.68
N LEU A 23 -24.19 -13.12 -7.37
CA LEU A 23 -25.32 -12.73 -6.51
C LEU A 23 -25.79 -11.32 -6.84
N GLN A 24 -27.06 -11.15 -7.18
CA GLN A 24 -27.69 -9.83 -7.36
C GLN A 24 -28.29 -9.30 -6.06
N GLU A 25 -28.63 -10.20 -5.14
CA GLU A 25 -29.18 -9.90 -3.82
C GLU A 25 -28.42 -10.65 -2.73
N PHE A 26 -28.49 -10.14 -1.51
CA PHE A 26 -27.87 -10.79 -0.36
C PHE A 26 -28.58 -12.13 -0.06
N PRO A 27 -27.84 -13.25 -0.01
CA PRO A 27 -28.46 -14.56 0.19
C PRO A 27 -28.85 -14.74 1.67
N THR A 28 -30.15 -14.76 1.94
CA THR A 28 -30.72 -14.85 3.31
C THR A 28 -30.28 -16.09 4.07
N ASP A 29 -29.89 -17.17 3.39
CA ASP A 29 -29.36 -18.38 4.02
C ASP A 29 -28.08 -18.13 4.85
N LEU A 30 -27.34 -17.06 4.57
CA LEU A 30 -26.17 -16.67 5.36
C LEU A 30 -26.53 -16.36 6.82
N TYR A 31 -27.77 -15.96 7.11
CA TYR A 31 -28.20 -15.66 8.48
C TYR A 31 -28.13 -16.87 9.41
N ARG A 32 -28.05 -18.09 8.88
CA ARG A 32 -27.80 -19.30 9.68
C ARG A 32 -26.43 -19.28 10.39
N PHE A 33 -25.52 -18.43 9.93
CA PHE A 33 -24.17 -18.26 10.50
C PHE A 33 -23.96 -16.90 11.16
N ALA A 34 -25.05 -16.15 11.43
CA ALA A 34 -25.01 -14.79 11.97
C ALA A 34 -24.21 -14.68 13.28
N ASP A 35 -24.30 -15.69 14.14
CA ASP A 35 -23.65 -15.72 15.45
C ASP A 35 -22.18 -16.23 15.42
N SER A 36 -21.65 -16.57 14.23
CA SER A 36 -20.31 -17.16 14.10
C SER A 36 -19.40 -16.46 13.10
N VAL A 37 -19.95 -15.86 12.04
CA VAL A 37 -19.14 -15.27 10.96
C VAL A 37 -18.43 -14.03 11.45
N GLU A 38 -17.10 -14.04 11.35
CA GLU A 38 -16.24 -12.89 11.59
C GLU A 38 -15.77 -12.24 10.28
N ILE A 39 -15.63 -13.04 9.22
CA ILE A 39 -15.17 -12.59 7.90
C ILE A 39 -16.20 -13.00 6.84
N LEU A 40 -16.86 -12.03 6.23
CA LEU A 40 -17.77 -12.23 5.12
C LEU A 40 -17.19 -11.59 3.86
N ASP A 41 -16.91 -12.42 2.86
CA ASP A 41 -16.37 -12.00 1.57
C ASP A 41 -17.39 -12.32 0.47
N LEU A 42 -18.00 -11.27 -0.06
CA LEU A 42 -18.98 -11.28 -1.14
C LEU A 42 -18.40 -10.60 -2.39
N SER A 43 -17.08 -10.62 -2.55
CA SER A 43 -16.41 -10.04 -3.71
C SER A 43 -16.76 -10.77 -5.01
N GLY A 44 -16.83 -10.06 -6.13
CA GLY A 44 -17.08 -10.65 -7.45
C GLY A 44 -18.54 -11.07 -7.68
N ASN A 45 -19.48 -10.34 -7.09
CA ASN A 45 -20.91 -10.53 -7.31
C ASN A 45 -21.51 -9.28 -7.99
N GLU A 46 -22.83 -9.20 -8.06
CA GLU A 46 -23.59 -8.12 -8.69
C GLU A 46 -24.41 -7.31 -7.66
N LEU A 47 -24.03 -7.36 -6.38
CA LEU A 47 -24.78 -6.73 -5.29
C LEU A 47 -24.78 -5.20 -5.44
N SER A 48 -25.92 -4.58 -5.18
CA SER A 48 -26.06 -3.12 -5.21
C SER A 48 -26.45 -2.51 -3.85
N ASP A 49 -26.88 -3.35 -2.90
CA ASP A 49 -27.23 -2.97 -1.53
C ASP A 49 -27.03 -4.15 -0.56
N LEU A 50 -27.18 -3.88 0.74
CA LEU A 50 -27.16 -4.86 1.83
C LEU A 50 -28.53 -4.86 2.55
N PRO A 51 -28.94 -5.99 3.12
CA PRO A 51 -30.23 -6.10 3.78
C PRO A 51 -30.26 -5.25 5.06
N ALA A 52 -31.42 -4.67 5.38
CA ALA A 52 -31.61 -3.78 6.53
C ALA A 52 -31.32 -4.46 7.89
N ASP A 53 -31.30 -5.79 7.93
CA ASP A 53 -31.02 -6.60 9.11
C ASP A 53 -29.61 -7.23 9.09
N LEU A 54 -28.66 -6.71 8.30
CA LEU A 54 -27.27 -7.17 8.29
C LEU A 54 -26.59 -7.08 9.67
N HIS A 55 -27.01 -6.16 10.53
CA HIS A 55 -26.50 -6.03 11.90
C HIS A 55 -26.70 -7.29 12.76
N ARG A 56 -27.55 -8.24 12.31
CA ARG A 56 -27.70 -9.57 12.94
C ARG A 56 -26.40 -10.37 12.96
N PHE A 57 -25.44 -10.10 12.07
CA PHE A 57 -24.12 -10.71 12.14
C PHE A 57 -23.29 -10.08 13.27
N THR A 58 -23.60 -10.44 14.52
CA THR A 58 -23.07 -9.77 15.72
C THR A 58 -21.57 -9.97 15.93
N LYS A 59 -20.93 -10.87 15.18
CA LYS A 59 -19.48 -11.10 15.23
C LYS A 59 -18.75 -10.63 13.98
N LEU A 60 -19.44 -10.00 13.02
CA LEU A 60 -18.84 -9.60 11.76
C LEU A 60 -17.80 -8.51 11.98
N LYS A 61 -16.53 -8.86 11.77
CA LYS A 61 -15.38 -7.96 11.89
C LYS A 61 -14.92 -7.42 10.55
N ARG A 62 -15.08 -8.20 9.48
CA ARG A 62 -14.53 -7.87 8.15
C ARG A 62 -15.52 -8.19 7.05
N LEU A 63 -15.81 -7.20 6.22
CA LEU A 63 -16.73 -7.32 5.09
C LEU A 63 -16.05 -6.91 3.78
N PHE A 64 -15.99 -7.83 2.81
CA PHE A 64 -15.44 -7.57 1.48
C PHE A 64 -16.57 -7.57 0.44
N LEU A 65 -16.69 -6.45 -0.26
CA LEU A 65 -17.69 -6.19 -1.32
C LEU A 65 -16.99 -5.77 -2.61
N THR A 66 -15.76 -6.25 -2.82
CA THR A 66 -14.92 -5.87 -3.96
C THR A 66 -15.57 -6.30 -5.27
N ASN A 67 -15.53 -5.46 -6.32
CA ASN A 67 -16.09 -5.75 -7.64
C ASN A 67 -17.57 -6.18 -7.57
N ASN A 68 -18.42 -5.23 -7.18
CA ASN A 68 -19.88 -5.33 -7.14
C ASN A 68 -20.51 -4.09 -7.83
N ASN A 69 -21.81 -3.86 -7.64
CA ASN A 69 -22.57 -2.77 -8.25
C ASN A 69 -23.02 -1.68 -7.25
N PHE A 70 -22.33 -1.52 -6.11
CA PHE A 70 -22.70 -0.51 -5.11
C PHE A 70 -22.52 0.91 -5.66
N ARG A 71 -23.54 1.76 -5.48
CA ARG A 71 -23.52 3.20 -5.83
C ARG A 71 -23.50 4.13 -4.62
N HIS A 72 -23.81 3.59 -3.45
CA HIS A 72 -23.77 4.27 -2.17
C HIS A 72 -23.24 3.30 -1.10
N ILE A 73 -22.77 3.83 0.03
CA ILE A 73 -22.44 3.00 1.21
C ILE A 73 -23.75 2.68 1.96
N PRO A 74 -24.14 1.40 2.12
CA PRO A 74 -25.38 1.04 2.79
C PRO A 74 -25.39 1.47 4.26
N ALA A 75 -26.38 2.26 4.65
CA ALA A 75 -26.47 2.83 6.00
C ALA A 75 -26.57 1.77 7.12
N VAL A 76 -26.99 0.54 6.80
CA VAL A 76 -27.03 -0.58 7.76
C VAL A 76 -25.65 -0.91 8.35
N LEU A 77 -24.55 -0.59 7.64
CA LEU A 77 -23.20 -0.85 8.14
C LEU A 77 -22.87 -0.09 9.43
N SER A 78 -23.48 1.08 9.63
CA SER A 78 -23.36 1.85 10.88
C SER A 78 -23.82 1.07 12.12
N GLN A 79 -24.68 0.07 11.94
CA GLN A 79 -25.23 -0.77 13.02
C GLN A 79 -24.37 -2.01 13.30
N CYS A 80 -23.36 -2.32 12.47
CA CYS A 80 -22.45 -3.45 12.68
C CYS A 80 -21.34 -3.07 13.67
N SER A 81 -21.61 -3.18 14.97
CA SER A 81 -20.75 -2.69 16.07
C SER A 81 -19.38 -3.37 16.21
N GLU A 82 -19.20 -4.56 15.64
CA GLU A 82 -17.92 -5.28 15.64
C GLU A 82 -17.12 -5.09 14.34
N LEU A 83 -17.69 -4.41 13.34
CA LEU A 83 -17.07 -4.26 12.03
C LEU A 83 -15.88 -3.30 12.13
N VAL A 84 -14.67 -3.82 11.89
CA VAL A 84 -13.41 -3.06 11.93
C VAL A 84 -12.81 -2.84 10.55
N MET A 85 -13.26 -3.60 9.54
CA MET A 85 -12.79 -3.48 8.16
C MET A 85 -13.90 -3.63 7.15
N VAL A 86 -13.95 -2.72 6.17
CA VAL A 86 -14.83 -2.83 5.01
C VAL A 86 -14.11 -2.47 3.71
N SER A 87 -14.38 -3.22 2.65
CA SER A 87 -13.87 -2.98 1.31
C SER A 87 -14.98 -2.88 0.29
N PHE A 88 -15.03 -1.76 -0.44
CA PHE A 88 -15.85 -1.51 -1.62
C PHE A 88 -14.99 -1.31 -2.87
N LYS A 89 -13.78 -1.89 -2.93
CA LYS A 89 -12.89 -1.74 -4.08
C LYS A 89 -13.60 -2.09 -5.41
N GLY A 90 -13.43 -1.29 -6.46
CA GLY A 90 -13.96 -1.62 -7.80
C GLY A 90 -15.49 -1.60 -7.87
N ASN A 91 -16.14 -0.60 -7.28
CA ASN A 91 -17.58 -0.40 -7.33
C ASN A 91 -17.91 0.88 -8.12
N GLN A 92 -19.14 1.37 -8.01
CA GLN A 92 -19.63 2.57 -8.68
C GLN A 92 -20.06 3.62 -7.66
N LEU A 93 -19.42 3.67 -6.48
CA LEU A 93 -19.81 4.56 -5.39
C LEU A 93 -19.72 6.02 -5.85
N THR A 94 -20.84 6.71 -5.84
CA THR A 94 -20.94 8.16 -6.07
C THR A 94 -21.34 8.91 -4.80
N ASP A 95 -21.89 8.19 -3.81
CA ASP A 95 -22.40 8.75 -2.56
C ASP A 95 -21.79 8.06 -1.33
N PHE A 96 -21.38 8.87 -0.36
CA PHE A 96 -20.94 8.45 0.96
C PHE A 96 -21.63 9.36 1.99
N ALA A 97 -22.82 8.93 2.42
CA ALA A 97 -23.60 9.64 3.43
C ALA A 97 -22.90 9.68 4.80
N GLU A 98 -23.17 10.75 5.55
CA GLU A 98 -22.79 10.92 6.96
C GLU A 98 -23.27 9.73 7.80
N ALA A 99 -22.51 9.37 8.83
CA ALA A 99 -22.85 8.27 9.75
C ALA A 99 -23.09 6.88 9.12
N SER A 100 -22.73 6.63 7.86
CA SER A 100 -23.06 5.37 7.17
C SER A 100 -22.16 4.19 7.54
N LEU A 101 -21.03 4.44 8.19
CA LEU A 101 -20.10 3.42 8.68
C LEU A 101 -20.03 3.45 10.22
N PRO A 102 -19.53 2.38 10.86
CA PRO A 102 -19.46 2.36 12.30
C PRO A 102 -18.17 3.03 12.81
N GLU A 103 -18.23 3.67 13.98
CA GLU A 103 -17.15 4.54 14.49
C GLU A 103 -15.88 3.78 14.92
N GLN A 104 -15.99 2.47 15.18
CA GLN A 104 -14.85 1.62 15.51
C GLN A 104 -14.04 1.16 14.28
N LEU A 105 -14.43 1.56 13.07
CA LEU A 105 -13.77 1.13 11.84
C LEU A 105 -12.28 1.54 11.84
N GLU A 106 -11.41 0.58 11.53
CA GLU A 106 -9.95 0.78 11.49
C GLU A 106 -9.40 0.77 10.05
N TRP A 107 -10.07 0.07 9.14
CA TRP A 107 -9.61 -0.10 7.76
C TRP A 107 -10.76 0.06 6.75
N LEU A 108 -10.65 1.09 5.91
CA LEU A 108 -11.59 1.40 4.84
C LEU A 108 -10.91 1.34 3.47
N ILE A 109 -11.48 0.57 2.53
CA ILE A 109 -11.04 0.53 1.13
C ILE A 109 -12.19 0.97 0.23
N LEU A 110 -11.99 2.07 -0.48
CA LEU A 110 -12.88 2.66 -1.49
C LEU A 110 -12.16 2.84 -2.83
N THR A 111 -11.02 2.17 -3.04
CA THR A 111 -10.25 2.24 -4.30
C THR A 111 -11.12 1.92 -5.51
N ASP A 112 -10.90 2.63 -6.62
CA ASP A 112 -11.58 2.39 -7.90
C ASP A 112 -13.11 2.52 -7.78
N ASN A 113 -13.55 3.76 -7.56
CA ASN A 113 -14.94 4.18 -7.41
C ASN A 113 -15.15 5.55 -8.08
N GLN A 114 -16.28 6.21 -7.84
CA GLN A 114 -16.66 7.46 -8.52
C GLN A 114 -16.97 8.59 -7.53
N LEU A 115 -16.41 8.52 -6.31
CA LEU A 115 -16.67 9.51 -5.26
C LEU A 115 -16.09 10.87 -5.67
N THR A 116 -16.90 11.91 -5.54
CA THR A 116 -16.49 13.30 -5.81
C THR A 116 -16.20 14.08 -4.53
N GLU A 117 -16.79 13.66 -3.42
CA GLU A 117 -16.61 14.23 -2.09
C GLU A 117 -16.67 13.13 -1.01
N LEU A 118 -16.23 13.49 0.20
CA LEU A 118 -16.39 12.70 1.42
C LEU A 118 -17.34 13.45 2.36
N PRO A 119 -18.08 12.75 3.24
CA PRO A 119 -19.01 13.40 4.15
C PRO A 119 -18.32 14.40 5.09
N SER A 120 -19.03 15.48 5.43
CA SER A 120 -18.47 16.57 6.24
C SER A 120 -18.04 16.10 7.64
N ASP A 121 -18.67 15.03 8.14
CA ASP A 121 -18.42 14.41 9.44
C ASP A 121 -17.39 13.27 9.43
N PHE A 122 -16.63 13.05 8.33
CA PHE A 122 -15.67 11.93 8.20
C PHE A 122 -14.71 11.79 9.41
N GLY A 123 -14.35 12.91 10.03
CA GLY A 123 -13.57 12.94 11.27
C GLY A 123 -14.12 12.12 12.45
N ARG A 124 -15.39 11.70 12.41
CA ARG A 124 -16.00 10.81 13.41
C ARG A 124 -15.33 9.44 13.50
N TYR A 125 -14.71 8.97 12.42
CA TYR A 125 -14.06 7.67 12.35
C TYR A 125 -12.64 7.76 12.94
N THR A 126 -12.53 8.11 14.23
CA THR A 126 -11.26 8.44 14.89
C THR A 126 -10.33 7.24 15.05
N ARG A 127 -10.84 6.01 14.86
CA ARG A 127 -10.07 4.76 14.93
C ARG A 127 -9.48 4.32 13.59
N LEU A 128 -9.77 5.01 12.49
CA LEU A 128 -9.21 4.66 11.18
C LEU A 128 -7.68 4.73 11.22
N LYS A 129 -7.06 3.59 10.90
CA LYS A 129 -5.61 3.42 10.75
C LYS A 129 -5.21 3.40 9.28
N LYS A 130 -6.08 2.87 8.41
CA LYS A 130 -5.81 2.67 6.99
C LYS A 130 -7.00 3.07 6.12
N VAL A 131 -6.76 3.97 5.19
CA VAL A 131 -7.77 4.43 4.22
C VAL A 131 -7.17 4.40 2.82
N ALA A 132 -7.81 3.65 1.91
CA ALA A 132 -7.41 3.58 0.51
C ALA A 132 -8.56 4.07 -0.37
N MET A 133 -8.36 5.17 -1.09
CA MET A 133 -9.36 5.84 -1.94
C MET A 133 -8.77 6.21 -3.31
N ALA A 134 -7.74 5.50 -3.74
CA ALA A 134 -7.13 5.72 -5.04
C ALA A 134 -8.11 5.42 -6.18
N GLY A 135 -8.07 6.17 -7.30
CA GLY A 135 -8.99 5.95 -8.43
C GLY A 135 -10.41 6.41 -8.11
N ASN A 136 -10.55 7.65 -7.64
CA ASN A 136 -11.84 8.31 -7.43
C ASN A 136 -11.83 9.67 -8.17
N GLN A 137 -12.78 10.55 -7.85
CA GLN A 137 -12.91 11.89 -8.42
C GLN A 137 -12.81 12.99 -7.36
N LEU A 138 -12.17 12.69 -6.22
CA LEU A 138 -12.03 13.62 -5.10
C LEU A 138 -11.15 14.80 -5.49
N SER A 139 -11.58 16.01 -5.13
CA SER A 139 -10.80 17.25 -5.34
C SER A 139 -10.39 17.93 -4.04
N SER A 140 -10.96 17.51 -2.92
CA SER A 140 -10.67 18.01 -1.58
C SER A 140 -10.91 16.92 -0.52
N LEU A 141 -10.43 17.16 0.70
CA LEU A 141 -10.73 16.36 1.88
C LEU A 141 -11.45 17.24 2.90
N PRO A 142 -12.47 16.74 3.62
CA PRO A 142 -13.19 17.52 4.62
C PRO A 142 -12.28 17.84 5.81
N ASP A 143 -12.39 19.05 6.34
CA ASP A 143 -11.62 19.52 7.51
C ASP A 143 -11.89 18.71 8.78
N SER A 144 -12.90 17.86 8.84
CA SER A 144 -13.09 16.96 9.98
C SER A 144 -12.02 15.86 10.03
N MET A 145 -11.40 15.48 8.91
CA MET A 145 -10.42 14.37 8.85
C MET A 145 -9.16 14.57 9.69
N GLN A 146 -8.84 15.80 10.10
CA GLN A 146 -7.77 16.07 11.09
C GLN A 146 -8.05 15.43 12.47
N GLN A 147 -9.29 14.95 12.72
CA GLN A 147 -9.63 14.16 13.90
C GLN A 147 -9.30 12.66 13.78
N CYS A 148 -8.97 12.15 12.59
CA CYS A 148 -8.52 10.77 12.37
C CYS A 148 -7.08 10.57 12.85
N ARG A 149 -6.83 10.78 14.14
CA ARG A 149 -5.49 10.79 14.75
C ARG A 149 -4.76 9.44 14.71
N GLU A 150 -5.51 8.35 14.51
CA GLU A 150 -4.97 7.00 14.37
C GLU A 150 -4.49 6.67 12.94
N LEU A 151 -4.77 7.55 11.97
CA LEU A 151 -4.49 7.28 10.56
C LEU A 151 -2.98 7.20 10.32
N GLY A 152 -2.52 6.02 9.93
CA GLY A 152 -1.13 5.71 9.61
C GLY A 152 -0.86 5.64 8.10
N LEU A 153 -1.86 5.20 7.32
CA LEU A 153 -1.76 5.02 5.87
C LEU A 153 -2.96 5.63 5.16
N LEU A 154 -2.68 6.52 4.19
CA LEU A 154 -3.68 7.15 3.33
C LEU A 154 -3.27 7.07 1.85
N ARG A 155 -4.13 6.50 0.99
CA ARG A 155 -3.91 6.44 -0.47
C ARG A 155 -4.98 7.24 -1.19
N LEU A 156 -4.55 8.26 -1.94
CA LEU A 156 -5.38 9.20 -2.67
C LEU A 156 -4.92 9.36 -4.14
N SER A 157 -4.02 8.49 -4.61
CA SER A 157 -3.56 8.52 -5.99
C SER A 157 -4.72 8.44 -6.99
N LEU A 158 -4.55 8.95 -8.21
CA LEU A 158 -5.61 8.93 -9.24
C LEU A 158 -6.92 9.58 -8.75
N ASN A 159 -6.83 10.85 -8.37
CA ASN A 159 -7.97 11.70 -8.01
C ASN A 159 -7.84 13.05 -8.77
N LYS A 160 -8.57 14.09 -8.35
CA LYS A 160 -8.61 15.41 -8.97
C LYS A 160 -8.04 16.50 -8.05
N PHE A 161 -7.11 16.17 -7.17
CA PHE A 161 -6.51 17.15 -6.27
C PHE A 161 -5.58 18.11 -7.02
N GLU A 162 -5.88 19.40 -6.97
CA GLU A 162 -5.00 20.50 -7.43
C GLU A 162 -4.11 21.03 -6.31
N SER A 163 -4.47 20.77 -5.05
CA SER A 163 -3.67 21.04 -3.86
C SER A 163 -4.06 20.10 -2.73
N PHE A 164 -3.24 20.03 -1.67
CA PHE A 164 -3.50 19.21 -0.50
C PHE A 164 -3.48 20.05 0.77
N PRO A 165 -4.36 19.75 1.75
CA PRO A 165 -4.42 20.52 2.98
C PRO A 165 -3.24 20.22 3.91
N ASP A 166 -2.65 21.26 4.50
CA ASP A 166 -1.48 21.13 5.37
C ASP A 166 -1.73 20.35 6.66
N TRP A 167 -2.99 20.18 7.07
CA TRP A 167 -3.33 19.35 8.24
C TRP A 167 -2.98 17.87 8.05
N LEU A 168 -2.83 17.37 6.82
CA LEU A 168 -2.41 15.99 6.55
C LEU A 168 -1.06 15.67 7.21
N PHE A 169 -0.10 16.58 7.09
CA PHE A 169 1.24 16.42 7.66
C PHE A 169 1.28 16.57 9.20
N ARG A 170 0.18 17.06 9.80
CA ARG A 170 0.02 17.22 11.25
C ARG A 170 -0.63 15.99 11.90
N LEU A 171 -1.05 14.99 11.11
CA LEU A 171 -1.57 13.74 11.65
C LEU A 171 -0.46 12.98 12.41
N PRO A 172 -0.71 12.62 13.69
CA PRO A 172 0.36 12.20 14.58
C PRO A 172 0.89 10.80 14.28
N LYS A 173 0.19 9.98 13.49
CA LYS A 173 0.62 8.63 13.11
C LYS A 173 0.83 8.40 11.60
N LEU A 174 0.44 9.36 10.76
CA LEU A 174 0.57 9.22 9.31
C LEU A 174 2.04 9.04 8.92
N ALA A 175 2.33 7.98 8.17
CA ALA A 175 3.67 7.62 7.70
C ALA A 175 3.67 7.26 6.21
N TRP A 176 2.59 6.65 5.72
CA TRP A 176 2.45 6.25 4.32
C TRP A 176 1.36 7.08 3.66
N LEU A 177 1.75 7.90 2.68
CA LEU A 177 0.88 8.81 1.95
C LEU A 177 1.17 8.71 0.46
N ALA A 178 0.20 8.23 -0.32
CA ALA A 178 0.31 8.11 -1.78
C ALA A 178 -0.63 9.11 -2.47
N LEU A 179 -0.07 10.08 -3.19
CA LEU A 179 -0.81 11.13 -3.89
C LEU A 179 -0.52 11.17 -5.40
N GLY A 180 0.19 10.17 -5.95
CA GLY A 180 0.57 10.12 -7.37
C GLY A 180 -0.63 10.21 -8.32
N ALA A 181 -0.40 10.58 -9.58
CA ALA A 181 -1.45 10.73 -10.59
C ALA A 181 -2.61 11.67 -10.17
N ASN A 182 -2.31 12.69 -9.37
CA ASN A 182 -3.18 13.85 -9.16
C ASN A 182 -2.64 15.05 -9.94
N PRO A 183 -3.49 16.00 -10.36
CA PRO A 183 -3.04 17.25 -11.01
C PRO A 183 -1.94 18.00 -10.23
N ALA A 184 -1.97 17.94 -8.89
CA ALA A 184 -0.97 18.53 -8.00
C ALA A 184 0.41 17.84 -8.02
N CYS A 185 0.49 16.58 -8.45
CA CYS A 185 1.71 15.77 -8.44
C CYS A 185 2.02 15.18 -9.84
N PRO A 186 2.19 16.01 -10.88
CA PRO A 186 2.54 15.51 -12.20
C PRO A 186 3.94 14.86 -12.18
N VAL A 187 4.04 13.66 -12.74
CA VAL A 187 5.32 12.96 -12.87
C VAL A 187 5.97 13.35 -14.20
N PRO A 188 7.20 13.88 -14.21
CA PRO A 188 7.93 14.15 -15.45
C PRO A 188 8.07 12.89 -16.30
N GLU A 189 7.86 13.01 -17.61
CA GLU A 189 8.10 11.90 -18.51
C GLU A 189 9.59 11.53 -18.52
N ALA A 190 9.87 10.24 -18.35
CA ALA A 190 11.22 9.73 -18.25
C ALA A 190 11.56 8.89 -19.49
N GLU A 191 12.75 9.10 -20.04
CA GLU A 191 13.28 8.26 -21.11
C GLU A 191 14.10 7.12 -20.52
N ALA A 192 13.82 5.90 -20.97
CA ALA A 192 14.70 4.76 -20.68
C ALA A 192 15.92 4.79 -21.61
N LYS A 193 17.06 4.26 -21.14
CA LYS A 193 18.30 4.13 -21.93
C LYS A 193 18.05 3.48 -23.30
N ASN A 194 17.16 2.49 -23.33
CA ASN A 194 16.73 1.80 -24.54
C ASN A 194 15.21 1.67 -24.59
N THR A 195 14.69 1.41 -25.80
CA THR A 195 13.29 1.00 -25.97
C THR A 195 13.19 -0.19 -26.89
N HIS A 196 12.55 -1.26 -26.42
CA HIS A 196 12.47 -2.54 -27.12
C HIS A 196 11.03 -2.97 -27.33
N TRP A 197 10.77 -3.83 -28.30
CA TRP A 197 9.44 -4.36 -28.51
C TRP A 197 9.21 -5.59 -27.65
N LEU A 198 7.98 -5.80 -27.15
CA LEU A 198 7.68 -7.01 -26.39
C LEU A 198 7.96 -8.29 -27.21
N LYS A 199 7.71 -8.26 -28.52
CA LYS A 199 8.00 -9.37 -29.46
C LYS A 199 9.48 -9.73 -29.58
N ASP A 200 10.38 -8.84 -29.15
CA ASP A 200 11.82 -9.08 -29.15
C ASP A 200 12.27 -9.91 -27.93
N TYR A 201 11.32 -10.29 -27.06
CA TYR A 201 11.56 -11.08 -25.88
C TYR A 201 10.86 -12.44 -25.95
N GLN A 202 11.60 -13.49 -25.65
CA GLN A 202 11.02 -14.79 -25.31
C GLN A 202 10.67 -14.79 -23.81
N LEU A 203 9.39 -14.80 -23.48
CA LEU A 203 8.93 -14.99 -22.10
C LEU A 203 9.22 -16.44 -21.67
N LEU A 204 9.84 -16.59 -20.49
CA LEU A 204 10.18 -17.87 -19.89
C LEU A 204 9.22 -18.13 -18.72
N GLN A 205 9.74 -18.26 -17.50
CA GLN A 205 8.96 -18.50 -16.30
C GLN A 205 8.45 -17.20 -15.68
N LYS A 206 7.28 -17.29 -15.03
CA LYS A 206 6.74 -16.22 -14.20
C LYS A 206 7.54 -16.15 -12.88
N LEU A 207 8.11 -14.98 -12.58
CA LEU A 207 8.87 -14.73 -11.35
C LEU A 207 7.97 -14.24 -10.22
N GLY A 208 6.92 -13.48 -10.55
CA GLY A 208 5.99 -12.94 -9.56
C GLY A 208 4.76 -12.31 -10.19
N GLU A 209 3.73 -12.11 -9.39
CA GLU A 209 2.54 -11.34 -9.75
C GLU A 209 2.04 -10.59 -8.53
N GLY A 210 1.73 -9.31 -8.72
CA GLY A 210 1.13 -8.45 -7.73
C GLY A 210 -0.05 -7.66 -8.28
N ALA A 211 -0.52 -6.68 -7.51
CA ALA A 211 -1.64 -5.83 -7.89
C ALA A 211 -1.37 -4.99 -9.15
N SER A 212 -0.11 -4.62 -9.41
CA SER A 212 0.24 -3.77 -10.55
C SER A 212 0.58 -4.54 -11.83
N GLY A 213 1.01 -5.80 -11.74
CA GLY A 213 1.49 -6.52 -12.92
C GLY A 213 1.99 -7.95 -12.69
N VAL A 214 2.45 -8.58 -13.77
CA VAL A 214 3.21 -9.83 -13.76
C VAL A 214 4.65 -9.54 -14.12
N ILE A 215 5.57 -10.21 -13.42
CA ILE A 215 7.00 -10.18 -13.74
C ILE A 215 7.38 -11.55 -14.30
N TYR A 216 7.96 -11.55 -15.50
CA TYR A 216 8.48 -12.74 -16.17
C TYR A 216 9.99 -12.68 -16.23
N GLN A 217 10.64 -13.83 -16.12
CA GLN A 217 11.97 -13.99 -16.66
C GLN A 217 11.83 -13.98 -18.18
N ALA A 218 12.65 -13.20 -18.87
CA ALA A 218 12.65 -13.14 -20.31
C ALA A 218 14.07 -13.19 -20.86
N ARG A 219 14.20 -13.63 -22.10
CA ARG A 219 15.46 -13.59 -22.85
C ARG A 219 15.30 -12.65 -24.03
N PHE A 220 16.22 -11.71 -24.20
CA PHE A 220 16.23 -10.87 -25.38
C PHE A 220 16.69 -11.68 -26.59
N VAL A 221 16.03 -11.55 -27.73
CA VAL A 221 16.32 -12.40 -28.90
C VAL A 221 17.70 -12.06 -29.51
N GLN A 222 18.11 -10.79 -29.44
CA GLN A 222 19.38 -10.31 -30.02
C GLN A 222 20.58 -10.46 -29.07
N ASP A 223 20.33 -10.56 -27.76
CA ASP A 223 21.34 -10.77 -26.72
C ASP A 223 20.83 -11.83 -25.74
N PRO A 224 21.51 -12.99 -25.60
CA PRO A 224 21.01 -14.10 -24.79
C PRO A 224 20.96 -13.81 -23.28
N GLU A 225 21.29 -12.60 -22.83
CA GLU A 225 21.12 -12.15 -21.45
C GLU A 225 19.68 -12.36 -20.94
N LEU A 226 19.58 -12.85 -19.70
CA LEU A 226 18.32 -13.00 -19.00
C LEU A 226 17.96 -11.72 -18.26
N VAL A 227 16.70 -11.32 -18.36
CA VAL A 227 16.15 -10.10 -17.78
C VAL A 227 14.85 -10.38 -17.02
N ALA A 228 14.46 -9.44 -16.16
CA ALA A 228 13.12 -9.42 -15.58
C ALA A 228 12.24 -8.44 -16.39
N LEU A 229 11.14 -8.93 -16.94
CA LEU A 229 10.19 -8.16 -17.73
C LEU A 229 8.89 -8.01 -16.94
N LYS A 230 8.56 -6.77 -16.55
CA LYS A 230 7.32 -6.42 -15.85
C LYS A 230 6.27 -5.95 -16.86
N GLN A 231 5.15 -6.67 -16.93
CA GLN A 231 3.96 -6.28 -17.68
C GLN A 231 2.87 -5.85 -16.70
N PHE A 232 2.32 -4.66 -16.89
CA PHE A 232 1.24 -4.17 -16.05
C PHE A 232 -0.10 -4.80 -16.45
N LYS A 233 -1.04 -4.90 -15.49
CA LYS A 233 -2.34 -5.59 -15.69
C LYS A 233 -3.55 -4.66 -15.88
N GLY A 234 -3.43 -3.38 -15.53
CA GLY A 234 -4.48 -2.38 -15.70
C GLY A 234 -3.95 -0.97 -15.47
N TRP A 235 -4.72 0.05 -15.87
CA TRP A 235 -4.32 1.46 -15.74
C TRP A 235 -4.45 2.01 -14.32
N ILE A 236 -5.14 1.29 -13.43
CA ILE A 236 -5.39 1.67 -12.04
C ILE A 236 -4.85 0.55 -11.15
N THR A 237 -3.99 0.91 -10.20
CA THR A 237 -3.58 0.03 -9.10
C THR A 237 -4.15 0.57 -7.78
N SER A 238 -3.98 -0.17 -6.69
CA SER A 238 -4.36 0.32 -5.35
C SER A 238 -3.61 1.59 -4.93
N ASP A 239 -2.47 1.85 -5.57
CA ASP A 239 -1.44 2.74 -5.07
C ASP A 239 -1.10 3.86 -6.05
N GLY A 240 -1.41 3.68 -7.35
CA GLY A 240 -1.14 4.65 -8.41
C GLY A 240 -1.51 4.12 -9.80
N CYS A 241 -0.83 4.63 -10.84
CA CYS A 241 -0.98 4.15 -12.21
C CYS A 241 0.35 3.66 -12.79
N PRO A 242 0.33 2.69 -13.73
CA PRO A 242 1.54 2.14 -14.34
C PRO A 242 2.48 3.19 -14.96
N LYS A 243 1.92 4.25 -15.55
CA LYS A 243 2.69 5.30 -16.20
C LYS A 243 3.55 6.07 -15.19
N ASP A 244 2.93 6.50 -14.10
CA ASP A 244 3.60 7.26 -13.05
C ASP A 244 4.59 6.39 -12.28
N GLU A 245 4.24 5.14 -11.97
CA GLU A 245 5.15 4.17 -11.36
C GLU A 245 6.42 4.01 -12.22
N MET A 246 6.25 3.76 -13.52
CA MET A 246 7.36 3.61 -14.45
C MET A 246 8.21 4.88 -14.57
N ASN A 247 7.57 6.05 -14.70
CA ASN A 247 8.30 7.31 -14.84
C ASN A 247 9.05 7.69 -13.56
N ASN A 248 8.45 7.49 -12.37
CA ASN A 248 9.16 7.67 -11.10
C ASN A 248 10.35 6.70 -11.00
N TYR A 249 10.16 5.43 -11.37
CA TYR A 249 11.25 4.45 -11.33
C TYR A 249 12.41 4.80 -12.27
N LEU A 250 12.12 5.32 -13.46
CA LEU A 250 13.12 5.80 -14.40
C LEU A 250 13.79 7.10 -13.95
N ASN A 251 13.01 8.07 -13.45
CA ASN A 251 13.52 9.35 -12.92
C ASN A 251 14.36 9.17 -11.65
N ALA A 252 14.15 8.09 -10.89
CA ALA A 252 15.03 7.72 -9.80
C ALA A 252 16.48 7.49 -10.29
N GLY A 253 16.67 7.03 -11.53
CA GLY A 253 18.00 6.80 -12.08
C GLY A 253 18.75 5.63 -11.44
N ASP A 254 20.05 5.55 -11.71
CA ASP A 254 20.88 4.44 -11.25
C ASP A 254 21.25 4.61 -9.76
N HIS A 255 21.08 3.54 -8.96
CA HIS A 255 21.52 3.47 -7.56
C HIS A 255 21.89 2.03 -7.22
N ALA A 256 22.86 1.82 -6.31
CA ALA A 256 23.34 0.47 -5.96
C ALA A 256 22.24 -0.43 -5.33
N ASN A 257 21.24 0.20 -4.71
CA ASN A 257 20.10 -0.48 -4.07
C ASN A 257 18.79 -0.35 -4.88
N LEU A 258 18.85 0.00 -6.16
CA LEU A 258 17.72 -0.08 -7.10
C LEU A 258 18.04 -1.06 -8.22
N ILE A 259 17.03 -1.81 -8.68
CA ILE A 259 17.21 -2.75 -9.79
C ILE A 259 17.30 -1.94 -11.08
N ALA A 260 18.41 -2.07 -11.82
CA ALA A 260 18.66 -1.27 -13.01
C ALA A 260 17.59 -1.52 -14.09
N VAL A 261 17.05 -0.42 -14.65
CA VAL A 261 16.16 -0.48 -15.81
C VAL A 261 16.99 -0.52 -17.09
N LYS A 262 16.76 -1.54 -17.90
CA LYS A 262 17.47 -1.76 -19.17
C LYS A 262 16.75 -1.17 -20.36
N ALA A 263 15.41 -1.30 -20.38
CA ALA A 263 14.58 -0.79 -21.45
C ALA A 263 13.13 -0.56 -21.01
N LYS A 264 12.45 0.33 -21.74
CA LYS A 264 10.99 0.43 -21.74
C LYS A 264 10.42 -0.37 -22.92
N LEU A 265 9.24 -0.95 -22.76
CA LEU A 265 8.57 -1.65 -23.85
C LEU A 265 7.80 -0.68 -24.77
N LYS A 266 7.99 -0.85 -26.08
CA LYS A 266 7.21 -0.26 -27.18
C LYS A 266 6.06 -1.21 -27.52
N ASP A 267 4.88 -0.65 -27.75
CA ASP A 267 3.67 -1.32 -28.27
C ASP A 267 3.06 -2.41 -27.38
N SER A 268 2.96 -2.13 -26.08
CA SER A 268 2.05 -2.86 -25.19
C SER A 268 0.84 -1.98 -24.84
N ASP A 269 -0.35 -2.58 -24.77
CA ASP A 269 -1.60 -1.87 -24.40
C ASP A 269 -1.49 -1.15 -23.05
N LEU A 270 -0.62 -1.66 -22.17
CA LEU A 270 -0.22 -1.06 -20.91
C LEU A 270 1.29 -0.81 -20.92
N PRO A 271 1.82 0.15 -20.14
CA PRO A 271 3.26 0.33 -19.96
C PRO A 271 3.97 -0.98 -19.58
N GLY A 272 5.27 -1.08 -19.81
CA GLY A 272 6.07 -2.24 -19.45
C GLY A 272 7.55 -1.91 -19.32
N LEU A 273 8.22 -2.60 -18.40
CA LEU A 273 9.62 -2.36 -18.06
C LEU A 273 10.44 -3.64 -18.20
N VAL A 274 11.65 -3.48 -18.70
CA VAL A 274 12.68 -4.51 -18.71
C VAL A 274 13.78 -4.07 -17.74
N MET A 275 14.04 -4.92 -16.76
CA MET A 275 14.96 -4.66 -15.65
C MET A 275 16.03 -5.76 -15.62
N GLU A 276 17.11 -5.49 -14.90
CA GLU A 276 18.07 -6.52 -14.53
C GLU A 276 17.38 -7.69 -13.82
N LEU A 277 17.79 -8.92 -14.15
CA LEU A 277 17.29 -10.09 -13.45
C LEU A 277 17.97 -10.20 -12.09
N VAL A 278 17.21 -10.02 -11.02
CA VAL A 278 17.69 -10.22 -9.66
C VAL A 278 18.09 -11.70 -9.45
N PRO A 279 19.28 -11.98 -8.88
CA PRO A 279 19.71 -13.35 -8.61
C PRO A 279 18.74 -14.11 -7.70
N VAL A 280 18.64 -15.42 -7.89
CA VAL A 280 17.76 -16.31 -7.09
C VAL A 280 18.15 -16.40 -5.60
N SER A 281 19.32 -15.87 -5.22
CA SER A 281 19.76 -15.75 -3.83
C SER A 281 19.05 -14.64 -3.06
N PHE A 282 18.32 -13.75 -3.75
CA PHE A 282 17.52 -12.71 -3.12
C PHE A 282 16.13 -13.23 -2.73
N THR A 283 15.65 -12.77 -1.59
CA THR A 283 14.33 -13.10 -1.03
C THR A 283 13.66 -11.83 -0.51
N VAL A 284 12.34 -11.83 -0.44
CA VAL A 284 11.59 -10.69 0.13
C VAL A 284 11.88 -10.59 1.63
N LEU A 285 12.23 -9.41 2.12
CA LEU A 285 12.67 -9.20 3.50
C LEU A 285 11.55 -9.38 4.53
N GLY A 286 10.32 -9.01 4.18
CA GLY A 286 9.15 -9.13 5.05
C GLY A 286 7.91 -9.65 4.32
N GLN A 287 6.82 -9.81 5.07
CA GLN A 287 5.49 -10.09 4.56
C GLN A 287 4.60 -8.85 4.71
N PRO A 288 3.63 -8.63 3.81
CA PRO A 288 2.78 -7.45 3.86
C PRO A 288 1.94 -7.41 5.14
N PRO A 289 1.39 -6.24 5.51
CA PRO A 289 0.57 -6.11 6.70
C PRO A 289 -0.60 -7.08 6.72
N SER A 290 -0.87 -7.65 7.89
CA SER A 290 -1.97 -8.56 8.12
C SER A 290 -3.23 -7.81 8.54
N PHE A 291 -4.30 -8.57 8.67
CA PHE A 291 -5.55 -8.11 9.26
C PHE A 291 -5.41 -7.61 10.70
N ASP A 292 -4.42 -8.10 11.43
CA ASP A 292 -4.19 -7.76 12.84
C ASP A 292 -3.22 -6.58 12.98
N SER A 293 -2.18 -6.53 12.13
CA SER A 293 -1.20 -5.44 12.16
C SER A 293 -1.66 -4.18 11.42
N VAL A 294 -2.61 -4.33 10.48
CA VAL A 294 -3.27 -3.31 9.64
C VAL A 294 -2.31 -2.54 8.70
N THR A 295 -1.27 -1.93 9.26
CA THR A 295 -0.29 -1.10 8.56
C THR A 295 1.16 -1.50 8.82
N ARG A 296 1.44 -2.52 9.63
CA ARG A 296 2.82 -2.95 9.97
C ARG A 296 3.13 -4.29 9.32
N ASP A 297 4.34 -4.44 8.80
CA ASP A 297 4.75 -5.69 8.16
C ASP A 297 4.76 -6.84 9.16
N THR A 298 4.60 -8.05 8.64
CA THR A 298 4.77 -9.28 9.40
C THR A 298 5.99 -10.04 8.88
N PHE A 299 6.46 -11.01 9.65
CA PHE A 299 7.63 -11.80 9.26
C PHE A 299 7.34 -13.29 9.38
N THR A 300 8.12 -14.08 8.64
CA THR A 300 7.96 -15.54 8.65
C THR A 300 8.34 -16.07 10.03
N GLN A 301 7.56 -17.03 10.56
CA GLN A 301 7.87 -17.62 11.86
C GLN A 301 9.28 -18.25 11.86
N GLY A 302 10.10 -17.88 12.84
CA GLY A 302 11.48 -18.35 12.96
C GLY A 302 12.49 -17.60 12.09
N GLN A 303 12.06 -16.61 11.31
CA GLN A 303 12.96 -15.64 10.70
C GLN A 303 13.67 -14.85 11.81
N GLY A 304 14.99 -14.70 11.68
CA GLY A 304 15.81 -13.95 12.61
C GLY A 304 16.84 -13.11 11.87
N LEU A 305 17.32 -12.07 12.55
CA LEU A 305 18.31 -11.14 12.04
C LEU A 305 19.27 -10.79 13.18
N LYS A 306 20.55 -10.62 12.88
CA LYS A 306 21.51 -10.08 13.84
C LYS A 306 21.48 -8.56 13.85
N LEU A 307 21.82 -7.94 14.97
CA LEU A 307 21.85 -6.48 15.08
C LEU A 307 22.83 -5.83 14.07
N ALA A 308 23.98 -6.48 13.83
CA ALA A 308 24.95 -6.01 12.83
C ALA A 308 24.38 -6.05 11.39
N GLU A 309 23.55 -7.04 11.08
CA GLU A 309 22.89 -7.18 9.77
C GLU A 309 21.80 -6.13 9.62
N LEU A 310 21.02 -5.86 10.68
CA LEU A 310 20.04 -4.78 10.70
C LEU A 310 20.70 -3.42 10.44
N LYS A 311 21.86 -3.15 11.05
CA LYS A 311 22.61 -1.91 10.81
C LYS A 311 22.98 -1.74 9.34
N LEU A 312 23.48 -2.80 8.70
CA LEU A 312 23.86 -2.78 7.29
C LEU A 312 22.64 -2.56 6.36
N LEU A 313 21.50 -3.18 6.67
CA LEU A 313 20.25 -2.95 5.94
C LEU A 313 19.75 -1.51 6.14
N ALA A 314 19.75 -1.01 7.37
CA ALA A 314 19.32 0.34 7.70
C ALA A 314 20.15 1.40 6.95
N GLN A 315 21.47 1.23 6.85
CA GLN A 315 22.34 2.11 6.08
C GLN A 315 21.97 2.13 4.60
N GLN A 316 21.72 0.98 3.97
CA GLN A 316 21.31 0.91 2.56
C GLN A 316 19.93 1.52 2.32
N VAL A 317 18.98 1.31 3.24
CA VAL A 317 17.65 1.94 3.16
C VAL A 317 17.78 3.45 3.24
N VAL A 318 18.54 3.98 4.19
CA VAL A 318 18.72 5.43 4.31
C VAL A 318 19.42 6.03 3.09
N ASP A 319 20.41 5.34 2.53
CA ASP A 319 21.14 5.78 1.33
C ASP A 319 20.21 5.87 0.10
N VAL A 320 19.46 4.80 -0.20
CA VAL A 320 18.53 4.81 -1.34
C VAL A 320 17.40 5.81 -1.16
N MET A 321 16.89 5.99 0.06
CA MET A 321 15.83 6.98 0.32
C MET A 321 16.37 8.42 0.20
N ALA A 322 17.61 8.68 0.63
CA ALA A 322 18.26 9.97 0.40
C ALA A 322 18.44 10.27 -1.09
N HIS A 323 18.78 9.26 -1.89
CA HIS A 323 18.88 9.35 -3.34
C HIS A 323 17.52 9.67 -3.97
N LEU A 324 16.44 8.97 -3.62
CA LEU A 324 15.09 9.26 -4.13
C LEU A 324 14.65 10.69 -3.79
N HIS A 325 14.87 11.15 -2.56
CA HIS A 325 14.52 12.52 -2.15
C HIS A 325 15.30 13.58 -2.93
N GLN A 326 16.56 13.29 -3.26
CA GLN A 326 17.36 14.17 -4.13
C GLN A 326 16.77 14.28 -5.53
N GLN A 327 16.18 13.20 -6.06
CA GLN A 327 15.44 13.19 -7.33
C GLN A 327 14.02 13.74 -7.23
N GLN A 328 13.62 14.32 -6.09
CA GLN A 328 12.27 14.83 -5.84
C GLN A 328 11.19 13.74 -5.90
N ILE A 329 11.55 12.51 -5.51
CA ILE A 329 10.65 11.36 -5.46
C ILE A 329 10.51 10.91 -4.01
N VAL A 330 9.27 10.71 -3.59
CA VAL A 330 8.90 10.00 -2.36
C VAL A 330 8.35 8.65 -2.76
N HIS A 331 8.82 7.57 -2.12
CA HIS A 331 8.42 6.19 -2.42
C HIS A 331 6.97 5.91 -2.04
N GLY A 332 6.52 6.42 -0.88
CA GLY A 332 5.14 6.35 -0.41
C GLY A 332 4.73 5.00 0.21
N ASP A 333 5.52 3.95 0.01
CA ASP A 333 5.28 2.58 0.52
C ASP A 333 6.55 1.92 1.07
N LEU A 334 7.30 2.63 1.92
CA LEU A 334 8.52 2.11 2.53
C LEU A 334 8.19 0.99 3.53
N TYR A 335 8.44 -0.26 3.11
CA TYR A 335 8.13 -1.49 3.82
C TYR A 335 9.18 -2.58 3.55
N ALA A 336 9.32 -3.53 4.46
CA ALA A 336 10.20 -4.68 4.29
C ALA A 336 9.69 -5.65 3.20
N HIS A 337 8.38 -5.78 3.01
CA HIS A 337 7.83 -6.60 1.92
C HIS A 337 8.09 -6.03 0.52
N ASN A 338 8.51 -4.77 0.41
CA ASN A 338 8.92 -4.11 -0.83
C ASN A 338 10.45 -4.15 -1.05
N MET A 339 11.18 -4.90 -0.22
CA MET A 339 12.63 -5.03 -0.28
C MET A 339 13.05 -6.47 -0.59
N LEU A 340 14.03 -6.64 -1.46
CA LEU A 340 14.71 -7.90 -1.71
C LEU A 340 16.09 -7.89 -1.04
N VAL A 341 16.43 -8.96 -0.33
CA VAL A 341 17.73 -9.11 0.35
C VAL A 341 18.37 -10.47 0.08
N ASN A 342 19.69 -10.53 0.08
CA ASN A 342 20.46 -11.78 -0.01
C ASN A 342 21.23 -12.08 1.28
N ALA A 343 21.94 -13.22 1.33
CA ALA A 343 22.71 -13.64 2.50
C ALA A 343 23.90 -12.71 2.86
N GLN A 344 24.30 -11.82 1.95
CA GLN A 344 25.33 -10.79 2.20
C GLN A 344 24.70 -9.45 2.62
N GLN A 345 23.39 -9.42 2.85
CA GLN A 345 22.60 -8.23 3.14
C GLN A 345 22.70 -7.14 2.08
N GLN A 346 22.94 -7.50 0.82
CA GLN A 346 22.68 -6.59 -0.28
C GLN A 346 21.17 -6.41 -0.42
N LEU A 347 20.72 -5.17 -0.47
CA LEU A 347 19.31 -4.81 -0.52
C LEU A 347 18.93 -4.17 -1.86
N TYR A 348 17.77 -4.55 -2.41
CA TYR A 348 17.10 -3.80 -3.46
C TYR A 348 15.74 -3.31 -2.96
N LEU A 349 15.50 -2.00 -3.11
CA LEU A 349 14.17 -1.41 -2.93
C LEU A 349 13.39 -1.51 -4.24
N GLY A 350 12.14 -1.92 -4.17
CA GLY A 350 11.22 -1.97 -5.31
C GLY A 350 9.82 -1.49 -4.94
N ASP A 351 8.90 -1.67 -5.89
CA ASP A 351 7.49 -1.23 -5.84
C ASP A 351 7.25 0.28 -5.72
N PHE A 352 7.32 0.95 -6.87
CA PHE A 352 7.09 2.40 -6.97
C PHE A 352 5.61 2.72 -7.19
N GLY A 353 4.69 1.78 -6.94
CA GLY A 353 3.26 1.95 -7.21
C GLY A 353 2.66 3.14 -6.46
N ALA A 354 3.14 3.43 -5.25
CA ALA A 354 2.71 4.55 -4.41
C ALA A 354 3.55 5.83 -4.59
N ALA A 355 4.55 5.81 -5.47
CA ALA A 355 5.52 6.88 -5.57
C ALA A 355 4.88 8.20 -5.98
N THR A 356 5.33 9.29 -5.36
CA THR A 356 4.82 10.64 -5.59
C THR A 356 5.96 11.56 -6.01
N ALA A 357 5.81 12.22 -7.17
CA ALA A 357 6.74 13.25 -7.62
C ALA A 357 6.44 14.57 -6.89
N LEU A 358 7.47 15.21 -6.35
CA LEU A 358 7.35 16.40 -5.52
C LEU A 358 7.50 17.72 -6.29
N ASN A 359 7.95 17.68 -7.54
CA ASN A 359 8.46 18.83 -8.29
C ASN A 359 7.47 20.00 -8.39
N ALA A 360 6.16 19.74 -8.43
CA ALA A 360 5.13 20.75 -8.55
C ALA A 360 4.56 21.24 -7.21
N LEU A 361 4.86 20.54 -6.10
CA LEU A 361 4.33 20.89 -4.79
C LEU A 361 5.05 22.10 -4.18
N PRO A 362 4.40 22.87 -3.28
CA PRO A 362 5.07 23.91 -2.50
C PRO A 362 6.26 23.35 -1.70
N LYS A 363 7.37 24.10 -1.61
CA LYS A 363 8.61 23.66 -0.93
C LYS A 363 8.38 23.11 0.49
N GLN A 364 7.48 23.73 1.26
CA GLN A 364 7.15 23.25 2.60
C GLN A 364 6.48 21.87 2.55
N GLN A 365 5.58 21.62 1.60
CA GLN A 365 4.95 20.31 1.44
C GLN A 365 5.97 19.27 0.96
N GLN A 366 6.88 19.62 0.05
CA GLN A 366 7.98 18.73 -0.36
C GLN A 366 8.79 18.26 0.87
N GLN A 367 9.18 19.18 1.75
CA GLN A 367 9.89 18.86 2.99
C GLN A 367 9.07 17.99 3.94
N ASN A 368 7.78 18.31 4.12
CA ASN A 368 6.89 17.55 4.99
C ASN A 368 6.69 16.12 4.47
N PHE A 369 6.63 15.92 3.16
CA PHE A 369 6.58 14.62 2.51
C PHE A 369 7.82 13.77 2.80
N CYS A 370 9.01 14.34 2.60
CA CYS A 370 10.26 13.66 2.95
C CYS A 370 10.29 13.26 4.43
N ALA A 371 9.81 14.13 5.32
CA ALA A 371 9.72 13.85 6.74
C ALA A 371 8.64 12.80 7.11
N LEU A 372 7.59 12.61 6.31
CA LEU A 372 6.67 11.48 6.48
C LEU A 372 7.37 10.13 6.26
N GLU A 373 8.22 10.02 5.23
CA GLU A 373 8.97 8.78 4.98
C GLU A 373 10.02 8.48 6.04
N VAL A 374 10.56 9.51 6.68
CA VAL A 374 11.45 9.35 7.84
C VAL A 374 10.72 8.65 9.00
N ARG A 375 9.43 8.94 9.20
CA ARG A 375 8.61 8.19 10.15
C ARG A 375 8.38 6.75 9.68
N ALA A 376 8.09 6.55 8.39
CA ALA A 376 7.95 5.20 7.83
C ALA A 376 9.21 4.36 8.06
N PHE A 377 10.41 4.97 7.94
CA PHE A 377 11.68 4.34 8.29
C PHE A 377 11.78 4.00 9.79
N GLY A 378 11.33 4.90 10.67
CA GLY A 378 11.24 4.60 12.11
C GLY A 378 10.32 3.40 12.41
N TYR A 379 9.19 3.29 11.71
CA TYR A 379 8.33 2.12 11.79
C TYR A 379 8.96 0.87 11.19
N TRP A 380 9.69 0.98 10.08
CA TRP A 380 10.44 -0.12 9.50
C TRP A 380 11.49 -0.65 10.49
N LEU A 381 12.26 0.23 11.15
CA LEU A 381 13.23 -0.14 12.18
C LEU A 381 12.57 -0.91 13.34
N LEU A 382 11.42 -0.47 13.83
CA LEU A 382 10.66 -1.15 14.87
C LEU A 382 10.11 -2.51 14.42
N ASP A 383 9.71 -2.64 13.15
CA ASP A 383 9.27 -3.92 12.59
C ASP A 383 10.46 -4.89 12.51
N MET A 384 11.61 -4.41 12.00
CA MET A 384 12.84 -5.20 11.90
C MET A 384 13.40 -5.61 13.27
N GLN A 385 13.24 -4.78 14.31
CA GLN A 385 13.63 -5.12 15.69
C GLN A 385 13.00 -6.43 16.16
N THR A 386 11.80 -6.77 15.68
CA THR A 386 11.10 -8.02 16.07
C THR A 386 11.80 -9.30 15.61
N LEU A 387 12.78 -9.18 14.69
CA LEU A 387 13.61 -10.28 14.21
C LEU A 387 14.87 -10.52 15.05
N LEU A 388 15.20 -9.61 15.97
CA LEU A 388 16.39 -9.71 16.81
C LEU A 388 16.18 -10.70 17.95
N SER A 389 17.27 -11.27 18.45
CA SER A 389 17.23 -11.97 19.74
C SER A 389 16.86 -11.00 20.86
N ALA A 390 16.35 -11.49 22.00
CA ALA A 390 15.96 -10.63 23.11
C ALA A 390 17.12 -9.78 23.66
N GLU A 391 18.35 -10.31 23.62
CA GLU A 391 19.57 -9.59 24.01
C GLU A 391 19.89 -8.47 23.01
N GLU A 392 19.92 -8.80 21.72
CA GLU A 392 20.18 -7.81 20.65
C GLU A 392 19.08 -6.76 20.54
N ALA A 393 17.82 -7.10 20.87
CA ALA A 393 16.72 -6.16 20.90
C ALA A 393 16.91 -5.10 21.99
N ALA A 394 17.44 -5.47 23.16
CA ALA A 394 17.77 -4.53 24.22
C ALA A 394 18.95 -3.62 23.84
N GLU A 395 19.97 -4.17 23.17
CA GLU A 395 21.06 -3.37 22.61
C GLU A 395 20.57 -2.41 21.53
N PHE A 396 19.67 -2.86 20.66
CA PHE A 396 19.02 -2.04 19.65
C PHE A 396 18.27 -0.87 20.30
N GLU A 397 17.44 -1.12 21.32
CA GLU A 397 16.71 -0.06 22.03
C GLU A 397 17.65 1.00 22.60
N HIS A 398 18.80 0.58 23.14
CA HIS A 398 19.80 1.51 23.66
C HIS A 398 20.46 2.34 22.55
N HIS A 399 20.99 1.69 21.51
CA HIS A 399 21.76 2.35 20.45
C HIS A 399 20.86 3.18 19.51
N TYR A 400 19.66 2.70 19.18
CA TYR A 400 18.75 3.36 18.23
C TYR A 400 17.77 4.32 18.90
N ALA A 401 17.78 4.48 20.23
CA ALA A 401 16.86 5.38 20.95
C ALA A 401 16.82 6.80 20.34
N ALA A 402 17.98 7.39 20.05
CA ALA A 402 18.07 8.73 19.47
C ALA A 402 17.50 8.77 18.04
N VAL A 403 17.84 7.78 17.21
CA VAL A 403 17.34 7.67 15.83
C VAL A 403 15.82 7.51 15.81
N LEU A 404 15.28 6.60 16.62
CA LEU A 404 13.84 6.36 16.75
C LEU A 404 13.11 7.59 17.28
N SER A 405 13.67 8.27 18.30
CA SER A 405 13.09 9.50 18.84
C SER A 405 12.98 10.59 17.78
N LEU A 406 13.99 10.74 16.92
CA LEU A 406 13.98 11.67 15.79
C LEU A 406 13.00 11.25 14.69
N CYS A 407 12.98 9.98 14.31
CA CYS A 407 12.10 9.48 13.25
C CYS A 407 10.61 9.56 13.63
N LEU A 408 10.29 9.32 14.89
CA LEU A 408 8.92 9.19 15.39
C LEU A 408 8.38 10.49 16.02
N GLN A 409 9.06 11.62 15.84
CA GLN A 409 8.57 12.90 16.34
C GLN A 409 7.15 13.20 15.85
N GLN A 410 6.32 13.74 16.75
CA GLN A 410 4.94 14.09 16.44
C GLN A 410 4.86 15.21 15.41
N LYS A 411 5.67 16.26 15.58
CA LYS A 411 5.80 17.36 14.63
C LYS A 411 6.66 16.92 13.45
N VAL A 412 6.18 17.17 12.24
CA VAL A 412 6.84 16.74 11.01
C VAL A 412 8.15 17.49 10.78
N GLU A 413 8.21 18.76 11.18
CA GLU A 413 9.34 19.67 10.97
C GLU A 413 10.57 19.33 11.82
N GLY A 414 10.38 18.54 12.88
CA GLY A 414 11.48 18.12 13.75
C GLY A 414 12.16 16.82 13.32
N ARG A 415 11.69 16.19 12.23
CA ARG A 415 12.29 14.96 11.70
C ARG A 415 13.45 15.32 10.76
N PRO A 416 14.61 14.67 10.89
CA PRO A 416 15.77 14.93 10.03
C PRO A 416 15.54 14.38 8.61
N GLY A 417 16.30 14.87 7.64
CA GLY A 417 16.35 14.24 6.30
C GLY A 417 17.18 12.95 6.30
N PHE A 418 17.02 12.08 5.29
CA PHE A 418 17.76 10.81 5.22
C PHE A 418 19.28 10.97 5.20
N ARG A 419 19.84 12.03 4.60
CA ARG A 419 21.30 12.28 4.68
C ARG A 419 21.80 12.49 6.12
N GLN A 420 21.02 13.18 6.96
CA GLN A 420 21.34 13.36 8.37
C GLN A 420 21.17 12.05 9.15
N LEU A 421 20.16 11.24 8.81
CA LEU A 421 20.02 9.89 9.37
C LEU A 421 21.22 9.00 9.02
N GLN A 422 21.79 9.14 7.82
CA GLN A 422 22.96 8.37 7.41
C GLN A 422 24.15 8.65 8.33
N GLU A 423 24.39 9.93 8.64
CA GLU A 423 25.44 10.36 9.56
C GLU A 423 25.21 9.80 10.97
N LEU A 424 23.96 9.81 11.46
CA LEU A 424 23.60 9.26 12.77
C LEU A 424 23.81 7.74 12.83
N LEU A 425 23.38 7.00 11.81
CA LEU A 425 23.55 5.54 11.74
C LEU A 425 25.02 5.11 11.62
N ASN A 426 25.85 5.93 10.99
CA ASN A 426 27.29 5.68 10.90
C ASN A 426 28.03 5.92 12.23
N ALA A 427 27.42 6.66 13.16
CA ALA A 427 27.96 6.94 14.49
C ALA A 427 27.52 5.93 15.56
N LEU A 428 26.46 5.16 15.30
CA LEU A 428 26.17 3.90 16.01
C LEU A 428 27.22 2.86 15.65
#